data_AF-A0A961RJW8-F1
#
_entry.id   AF-A0A961RJW8-F1
#
_cell.length_a   1.000
_cell.length_b   1.000
_cell.length_c   1.000
_cell.angle_alpha   90.00
_cell.angle_beta   90.00
_cell.angle_gamma   90.00
#
_symmetry.space_group_name_H-M   'P 1'
#
loop_
_entity.id
_entity.type
_entity.pdbx_description
1 polymer ?
#
loop_
_entity_poly.entity_id
_entity_poly.type
_entity_poly.pdbx_seq_one_letter_code
_entity_poly.pdbx_strand_id
1 'polypeptide(L)'
;MKLIVYPPALFSDIPPDLPESVERAYRQAERNRVQPDCEEPAATGYRRAIENAIKEKHPETKGPLRDRIRKLGDSGNLPKDMVAWAHQVRILGNDGAHELDGVTREEVEQARGFADAFLRYLISMPVMVEQVRKKTAVPAEAEVEPATEVGEISAAEG
;
A
#
# COMPACT_ATOMS: atom_id res chain seq x y z
N MET A 1 34.42 25.45 10.24
CA MET A 1 33.35 25.26 9.23
C MET A 1 32.78 23.87 9.43
N LYS A 2 31.52 23.75 9.89
CA LYS A 2 30.88 22.46 10.13
C LYS A 2 30.19 22.04 8.84
N LEU A 3 30.73 21.01 8.17
CA LEU A 3 30.13 20.43 6.97
C LEU A 3 28.84 19.72 7.42
N ILE A 4 27.68 20.30 7.12
CA ILE A 4 26.40 19.61 7.29
C ILE A 4 26.29 18.66 6.09
N VAL A 5 26.70 17.41 6.30
CA VAL A 5 26.42 16.33 5.36
C VAL A 5 24.93 16.02 5.49
N TYR A 6 24.15 16.52 4.54
CA TYR A 6 22.75 16.13 4.40
C TYR A 6 22.74 14.64 4.06
N PRO A 7 22.05 13.76 4.83
CA PRO A 7 21.99 12.35 4.47
C PRO A 7 21.38 12.24 3.07
N PRO A 8 21.89 11.34 2.21
CA PRO A 8 21.27 11.08 0.91
C PRO A 8 19.80 10.78 1.15
N ALA A 9 18.92 11.37 0.35
CA ALA A 9 17.48 11.21 0.46
C ALA A 9 17.16 9.71 0.67
N LEU A 10 16.77 9.35 1.89
CA LEU A 10 16.24 8.03 2.17
C LEU A 10 15.11 7.87 1.16
N PHE A 11 15.17 6.83 0.34
CA PHE A 11 14.10 6.43 -0.57
C PHE A 11 12.78 6.81 0.08
N SER A 12 12.00 7.67 -0.58
CA SER A 12 10.71 8.03 -0.01
C SER A 12 9.94 6.73 0.17
N ASP A 13 9.79 6.31 1.43
CA ASP A 13 9.24 5.02 1.88
C ASP A 13 7.72 5.04 1.67
N ILE A 14 7.33 5.42 0.47
CA ILE A 14 5.96 5.61 0.02
C ILE A 14 5.57 4.26 -0.57
N PRO A 15 4.41 3.72 -0.15
CA PRO A 15 3.89 2.51 -0.75
C PRO A 15 3.86 2.65 -2.28
N PRO A 16 4.28 1.61 -3.04
CA PRO A 16 4.28 1.67 -4.49
C PRO A 16 2.86 1.57 -5.06
N ASP A 17 2.70 1.91 -6.33
CA ASP A 17 1.46 1.73 -7.11
C ASP A 17 0.22 2.45 -6.55
N LEU A 18 0.43 3.54 -5.81
CA LEU A 18 -0.66 4.36 -5.28
C LEU A 18 -1.30 5.20 -6.38
N PRO A 19 -2.65 5.33 -6.39
CA PRO A 19 -3.34 6.32 -7.20
C PRO A 19 -2.85 7.74 -6.86
N GLU A 20 -2.82 8.63 -7.85
CA GLU A 20 -2.28 9.99 -7.72
C GLU A 20 -2.87 10.76 -6.52
N SER A 21 -4.18 10.63 -6.29
CA SER A 21 -4.89 11.30 -5.20
C SER A 21 -4.42 10.84 -3.81
N VAL A 22 -4.06 9.57 -3.68
CA VAL A 22 -3.57 8.92 -2.46
C VAL A 22 -2.10 9.28 -2.25
N GLU A 23 -1.29 9.10 -3.29
CA GLU A 23 0.14 9.38 -3.25
C GLU A 23 0.41 10.85 -2.91
N ARG A 24 -0.32 11.77 -3.53
CA ARG A 24 -0.18 13.21 -3.27
C ARG A 24 -0.47 13.56 -1.82
N ALA A 25 -1.52 12.98 -1.22
CA ALA A 25 -1.87 13.19 0.17
C ALA A 25 -0.78 12.63 1.11
N TYR A 26 -0.32 11.41 0.85
CA TYR A 26 0.73 10.76 1.64
C TYR A 26 2.07 11.51 1.54
N ARG A 27 2.48 11.95 0.34
CA ARG A 27 3.69 12.78 0.13
C ARG A 27 3.62 14.12 0.84
N GLN A 28 2.43 14.72 0.93
CA GLN A 28 2.26 15.95 1.69
C GLN A 28 2.38 15.67 3.20
N ALA A 29 1.83 14.56 3.68
CA ALA A 29 1.96 14.12 5.06
C ALA A 29 3.43 13.89 5.44
N GLU A 30 4.21 13.15 4.64
CA GLU A 30 5.64 12.92 4.88
C GLU A 30 6.45 14.22 4.92
N ARG A 31 6.13 15.18 4.05
CA ARG A 31 6.77 16.49 4.05
C ARG A 31 6.47 17.29 5.31
N ASN A 32 5.21 17.29 5.76
CA ASN A 32 4.82 17.98 6.99
C ASN A 32 5.41 17.29 8.21
N ARG A 33 5.47 15.95 8.21
CA ARG A 33 5.99 15.16 9.32
C ARG A 33 7.41 15.56 9.67
N VAL A 34 8.30 15.83 8.72
CA VAL A 34 9.69 16.17 9.07
C VAL A 34 9.88 17.61 9.56
N GLN A 35 8.86 18.46 9.46
CA GLN A 35 8.94 19.85 9.88
C GLN A 35 8.52 20.01 11.36
N PRO A 36 9.14 20.95 12.09
CA PRO A 36 8.66 21.34 13.41
C PRO A 36 7.30 22.03 13.31
N ASP A 37 6.47 21.88 14.34
CA ASP A 37 5.15 22.51 14.50
C ASP A 37 4.17 22.20 13.34
N CYS A 38 4.32 21.04 12.72
CA CYS A 38 3.54 20.57 11.56
C CYS A 38 2.86 19.22 11.81
N GLU A 39 2.65 18.86 13.07
CA GLU A 39 2.04 17.58 13.49
C GLU A 39 0.61 17.43 12.99
N GLU A 40 -0.24 18.44 13.21
CA GLU A 40 -1.63 18.47 12.75
C GLU A 40 -1.78 18.33 11.22
N PRO A 41 -1.08 19.13 10.39
CA PRO A 41 -1.17 18.96 8.94
C PRO A 41 -0.52 17.66 8.44
N ALA A 42 0.42 17.06 9.18
CA ALA A 42 0.94 15.72 8.88
C ALA A 42 -0.12 14.65 9.15
N ALA A 43 -0.70 14.65 10.35
CA ALA A 43 -1.78 13.76 10.77
C ALA A 43 -2.98 13.81 9.82
N THR A 44 -3.42 15.02 9.46
CA THR A 44 -4.49 15.24 8.49
C THR A 44 -4.14 14.66 7.11
N GLY A 45 -2.87 14.79 6.69
CA GLY A 45 -2.37 14.23 5.46
C GLY A 45 -2.47 12.70 5.41
N TYR A 46 -2.04 12.01 6.46
CA TYR A 46 -2.16 10.55 6.55
C TYR A 46 -3.61 10.08 6.56
N ARG A 47 -4.46 10.73 7.36
CA ARG A 47 -5.90 10.45 7.38
C ARG A 47 -6.52 10.57 5.98
N ARG A 48 -6.19 11.65 5.26
CA ARG A 48 -6.69 11.90 3.91
C ARG A 48 -6.19 10.86 2.90
N ALA A 49 -4.94 10.41 3.01
CA ALA A 49 -4.41 9.34 2.17
C ALA A 49 -5.22 8.05 2.33
N ILE A 50 -5.53 7.66 3.57
CA ILE A 50 -6.34 6.47 3.88
C ILE A 50 -7.77 6.65 3.33
N GLU A 51 -8.41 7.80 3.58
CA GLU A 51 -9.76 8.06 3.08
C GLU A 51 -9.82 8.00 1.54
N ASN A 52 -8.83 8.57 0.85
CA ASN A 52 -8.75 8.52 -0.61
C ASN A 52 -8.57 7.09 -1.12
N ALA A 53 -7.72 6.29 -0.46
CA ALA A 53 -7.51 4.89 -0.82
C ALA A 53 -8.79 4.06 -0.69
N ILE A 54 -9.54 4.28 0.39
CA ILE A 54 -10.83 3.63 0.59
C ILE A 54 -11.83 4.08 -0.48
N LYS A 55 -11.91 5.37 -0.79
CA LYS A 55 -12.84 5.87 -1.84
C LYS A 55 -12.51 5.30 -3.22
N GLU A 56 -11.23 5.09 -3.51
CA GLU A 56 -10.78 4.51 -4.78
C GLU A 56 -11.17 3.03 -4.89
N LYS A 57 -10.93 2.24 -3.85
CA LYS A 57 -11.13 0.78 -3.88
C LYS A 57 -12.53 0.34 -3.48
N HIS A 58 -13.19 1.12 -2.64
CA HIS A 58 -14.47 0.81 -2.00
C HIS A 58 -15.38 2.06 -1.95
N PRO A 59 -15.76 2.62 -3.12
CA PRO A 59 -16.54 3.87 -3.21
C PRO A 59 -17.93 3.80 -2.55
N GLU A 60 -18.46 2.59 -2.36
CA GLU A 60 -19.72 2.33 -1.66
C GLU A 60 -19.65 2.64 -0.16
N THR A 61 -18.45 2.66 0.42
CA THR A 61 -18.27 3.02 1.82
C THR A 61 -18.55 4.51 2.03
N LYS A 62 -19.40 4.81 3.02
CA LYS A 62 -19.81 6.18 3.39
C LYS A 62 -19.69 6.39 4.89
N GLY A 63 -19.56 7.66 5.27
CA GLY A 63 -19.42 8.11 6.65
C GLY A 63 -17.99 8.51 7.02
N PRO A 64 -17.75 8.79 8.32
CA PRO A 64 -16.43 9.05 8.90
C PRO A 64 -15.43 7.92 8.62
N LEU A 65 -14.12 8.23 8.65
CA LEU A 65 -13.06 7.25 8.37
C LEU A 65 -13.19 5.99 9.22
N ARG A 66 -13.45 6.13 10.53
CA ARG A 66 -13.65 5.01 11.45
C ARG A 66 -14.74 4.05 10.97
N ASP A 67 -15.87 4.57 10.49
CA ASP A 67 -16.98 3.76 9.98
C ASP A 67 -16.62 3.06 8.68
N ARG A 68 -15.85 3.73 7.82
CA ARG A 68 -15.34 3.13 6.58
C ARG A 68 -14.42 1.96 6.87
N ILE A 69 -13.47 2.12 7.79
CA ILE A 69 -12.54 1.05 8.20
C ILE A 69 -13.31 -0.13 8.83
N ARG A 70 -14.28 0.15 9.70
CA ARG A 70 -15.14 -0.90 10.28
C ARG A 70 -15.86 -1.71 9.20
N LYS A 71 -16.50 -1.04 8.23
CA LYS A 71 -17.19 -1.70 7.12
C LYS A 71 -16.26 -2.59 6.26
N LEU A 72 -15.01 -2.18 6.08
CA LEU A 72 -14.01 -3.01 5.40
C LEU A 72 -13.67 -4.28 6.19
N GLY A 73 -13.58 -4.15 7.51
CA GLY A 73 -13.46 -5.29 8.43
C GLY A 73 -14.65 -6.25 8.34
N ASP A 74 -15.87 -5.71 8.44
CA ASP A 74 -17.11 -6.48 8.41
C ASP A 74 -17.30 -7.23 7.08
N SER A 75 -16.83 -6.67 5.98
CA SER A 75 -16.88 -7.27 4.64
C SER A 75 -15.71 -8.20 4.33
N GLY A 76 -14.75 -8.37 5.25
CA GLY A 76 -13.58 -9.22 5.06
C GLY A 76 -12.50 -8.63 4.13
N ASN A 77 -12.66 -7.37 3.71
CA ASN A 77 -11.67 -6.65 2.90
C ASN A 77 -10.47 -6.15 3.72
N LEU A 78 -10.55 -6.20 5.05
CA LEU A 78 -9.47 -5.83 5.95
C LEU A 78 -9.33 -6.85 7.09
N PRO A 79 -8.10 -7.24 7.49
CA PRO A 79 -7.89 -8.14 8.61
C PRO A 79 -8.38 -7.53 9.93
N LYS A 80 -8.88 -8.37 10.85
CA LYS A 80 -9.40 -7.92 12.15
C LYS A 80 -8.37 -7.12 12.95
N ASP A 81 -7.10 -7.55 12.94
CA ASP A 81 -6.02 -6.87 13.67
C ASP A 81 -5.72 -5.48 13.10
N MET A 82 -5.88 -5.29 11.79
CA MET A 82 -5.73 -3.99 11.14
C MET A 82 -6.89 -3.05 11.53
N VAL A 83 -8.12 -3.57 11.63
CA VAL A 83 -9.27 -2.79 12.14
C VAL A 83 -9.04 -2.39 13.60
N ALA A 84 -8.57 -3.32 14.43
CA ALA A 84 -8.25 -3.06 15.83
C ALA A 84 -7.13 -2.00 15.97
N TRP A 85 -6.08 -2.10 15.17
CA TRP A 85 -5.00 -1.11 15.15
C TRP A 85 -5.51 0.28 14.76
N ALA A 86 -6.39 0.39 13.76
CA ALA A 86 -6.99 1.66 13.37
C ALA A 86 -7.73 2.37 14.52
N HIS A 87 -8.35 1.59 15.42
CA HIS A 87 -9.04 2.13 16.60
C HIS A 87 -8.09 2.61 17.69
N GLN A 88 -6.84 2.11 17.73
CA GLN A 88 -5.82 2.58 18.68
C GLN A 88 -5.15 3.87 18.20
N VAL A 89 -5.10 4.13 16.89
CA VAL A 89 -4.53 5.37 16.35
C VAL A 89 -5.52 6.52 16.56
N ARG A 90 -5.27 7.37 17.56
CA ARG A 90 -6.19 8.47 17.97
C ARG A 90 -6.63 9.36 16.81
N ILE A 91 -5.70 9.76 15.93
CA ILE A 91 -5.95 10.61 14.73
C ILE A 91 -6.98 9.99 13.76
N LEU A 92 -7.06 8.66 13.71
CA LEU A 92 -7.99 7.93 12.86
C LEU A 92 -9.33 7.64 13.56
N GLY A 93 -9.33 7.73 14.89
CA GLY A 93 -10.50 7.70 15.75
C GLY A 93 -11.41 8.91 15.60
N ASN A 94 -12.42 8.99 16.47
CA ASN A 94 -13.42 10.06 16.46
C ASN A 94 -12.88 11.37 17.06
N ASP A 95 -11.89 11.26 17.95
CA ASP A 95 -11.45 12.36 18.82
C ASP A 95 -10.21 13.10 18.26
N GLY A 96 -9.45 12.47 17.37
CA GLY A 96 -8.16 12.99 16.91
C GLY A 96 -8.17 14.27 16.06
N ALA A 97 -9.33 14.87 15.80
CA ALA A 97 -9.46 16.17 15.13
C ALA A 97 -10.10 17.25 16.03
N HIS A 98 -10.46 16.93 17.28
CA HIS A 98 -11.26 17.79 18.15
C HIS A 98 -10.68 18.01 19.55
N GLU A 99 -9.49 17.48 19.85
CA GLU A 99 -8.87 17.70 21.17
C GLU A 99 -8.08 19.01 21.25
N LEU A 100 -8.24 19.69 22.39
CA LEU A 100 -7.64 21.00 22.67
C LEU A 100 -6.11 20.94 22.84
N ASP A 101 -5.57 19.73 23.08
CA ASP A 101 -4.17 19.51 23.44
C ASP A 101 -3.26 19.32 22.20
N GLY A 102 -3.81 19.41 20.99
CA GLY A 102 -3.09 19.29 19.73
C GLY A 102 -2.72 17.85 19.36
N VAL A 103 -1.88 17.71 18.33
CA VAL A 103 -1.34 16.42 17.86
C VAL A 103 0.13 16.33 18.26
N THR A 104 0.50 15.25 18.93
CA THR A 104 1.88 14.99 19.34
C THR A 104 2.67 14.32 18.21
N ARG A 105 4.00 14.43 18.28
CA ARG A 105 4.89 13.78 17.33
C ARG A 105 4.73 12.26 17.29
N GLU A 106 4.53 11.64 18.44
CA GLU A 106 4.34 10.20 18.55
C GLU A 106 3.09 9.74 17.80
N GLU A 107 2.00 10.49 17.91
CA GLU A 107 0.75 10.17 17.22
C GLU A 107 0.87 10.31 15.71
N VAL A 108 1.65 11.28 15.23
CA VAL A 108 1.96 11.38 13.80
C VAL A 108 2.71 10.14 13.31
N GLU A 109 3.68 9.63 14.07
CA GLU A 109 4.40 8.40 13.69
C GLU A 109 3.50 7.16 13.77
N GLN A 110 2.58 7.09 14.74
CA GLN A 110 1.57 6.03 14.79
C GLN A 110 0.64 6.07 13.57
N ALA A 111 0.17 7.27 13.18
CA ALA A 111 -0.66 7.46 12.00
C ALA A 111 0.08 7.14 10.71
N ARG A 112 1.36 7.52 10.60
CA ARG A 112 2.23 7.14 9.48
C ARG A 112 2.36 5.63 9.37
N GLY A 113 2.71 4.95 10.46
CA GLY A 113 2.91 3.50 10.48
C GLY A 113 1.66 2.75 10.03
N PHE A 114 0.49 3.16 10.53
CA PHE A 114 -0.78 2.60 10.09
C PHE A 114 -1.04 2.91 8.60
N ALA A 115 -0.87 4.15 8.17
CA ALA A 115 -1.12 4.55 6.79
C ALA A 115 -0.24 3.76 5.80
N ASP A 116 1.05 3.59 6.08
CA ASP A 116 1.95 2.79 5.24
C ASP A 116 1.45 1.34 5.11
N ALA A 117 1.20 0.67 6.24
CA ALA A 117 0.76 -0.71 6.26
C ALA A 117 -0.60 -0.90 5.56
N PHE A 118 -1.54 0.01 5.83
CA PHE A 118 -2.88 0.00 5.23
C PHE A 118 -2.83 0.17 3.72
N LEU A 119 -2.06 1.14 3.23
CA LEU A 119 -1.92 1.42 1.80
C LEU A 119 -1.22 0.29 1.05
N ARG A 120 -0.17 -0.30 1.64
CA ARG A 120 0.47 -1.49 1.09
C ARG A 120 -0.51 -2.65 0.98
N TYR A 121 -1.28 -2.90 2.03
CA TYR A 121 -2.24 -4.00 2.04
C TYR A 121 -3.38 -3.79 1.03
N LEU A 122 -4.01 -2.61 1.03
CA LEU A 122 -5.21 -2.35 0.23
C LEU A 122 -4.90 -2.12 -1.26
N ILE A 123 -3.69 -1.65 -1.59
CA ILE A 123 -3.33 -1.23 -2.95
C ILE A 123 -2.12 -1.98 -3.47
N SER A 124 -0.94 -1.77 -2.88
CA SER A 124 0.32 -2.25 -3.46
C SER A 124 0.38 -3.78 -3.56
N MET A 125 -0.08 -4.49 -2.54
CA MET A 125 -0.08 -5.95 -2.50
C MET A 125 -0.99 -6.57 -3.58
N PRO A 126 -2.25 -6.15 -3.75
CA PRO A 126 -3.09 -6.59 -4.87
C PRO A 126 -2.44 -6.36 -6.24
N VAL A 127 -1.83 -5.18 -6.47
CA VAL A 127 -1.15 -4.87 -7.74
C VAL A 127 0.03 -5.81 -7.97
N MET A 128 0.86 -6.03 -6.94
CA MET A 128 1.99 -6.97 -7.00
C MET A 128 1.52 -8.39 -7.35
N VAL A 129 0.46 -8.88 -6.71
CA VAL A 129 -0.11 -10.21 -6.98
C VAL A 129 -0.62 -10.30 -8.43
N GLU A 130 -1.28 -9.26 -8.94
CA GLU A 130 -1.74 -9.21 -10.33
C GLU A 130 -0.57 -9.26 -11.32
N GLN A 131 0.49 -8.50 -11.05
CA GLN A 131 1.71 -8.51 -11.88
C GLN A 131 2.38 -9.89 -11.89
N VAL A 132 2.47 -10.57 -10.73
CA VAL A 132 3.02 -11.93 -10.65
C VAL A 132 2.15 -12.88 -11.47
N ARG A 133 0.83 -12.85 -11.32
CA ARG A 133 -0.11 -13.68 -12.10
C ARG A 133 0.07 -13.51 -13.61
N LYS A 134 0.21 -12.26 -14.06
CA LYS A 134 0.46 -11.93 -15.49
C LYS A 134 1.79 -12.48 -15.98
N LYS A 135 2.85 -12.42 -15.16
CA LYS A 135 4.17 -12.98 -15.50
C LYS A 135 4.17 -14.51 -15.55
N THR A 136 3.44 -15.17 -14.65
CA THR A 136 3.35 -16.64 -14.62
C THR A 136 2.38 -17.21 -15.65
N ALA A 137 1.55 -16.38 -16.29
CA ALA A 137 0.58 -16.79 -17.31
C ALA A 137 1.18 -16.92 -18.73
N VAL A 138 2.52 -16.96 -18.87
CA VAL A 138 3.22 -17.26 -20.13
C VAL A 138 3.31 -18.79 -20.32
N PRO A 139 3.07 -19.32 -21.53
CA PRO A 139 2.07 -20.36 -21.76
C PRO A 139 2.60 -21.81 -21.66
N ALA A 140 1.76 -22.68 -21.08
CA ALA A 140 1.85 -24.12 -21.25
C ALA A 140 1.34 -24.51 -22.64
N GLU A 141 2.09 -24.16 -23.68
CA GLU A 141 1.96 -24.64 -25.07
C GLU A 141 3.22 -24.21 -25.83
N ALA A 142 4.34 -24.85 -25.51
CA ALA A 142 5.47 -24.97 -26.42
C ALA A 142 5.58 -26.47 -26.71
N GLU A 143 5.25 -26.81 -27.94
CA GLU A 143 5.11 -28.15 -28.49
C GLU A 143 6.35 -29.02 -28.16
N VAL A 144 6.08 -30.17 -27.55
CA VAL A 144 6.99 -31.31 -27.60
C VAL A 144 6.92 -31.83 -29.04
N GLU A 145 7.92 -31.50 -29.85
CA GLU A 145 8.12 -32.26 -31.09
C GLU A 145 8.37 -33.73 -30.72
N PRO A 146 7.59 -34.69 -31.27
CA PRO A 146 7.83 -36.08 -30.98
C PRO A 146 9.12 -36.51 -31.69
N ALA A 147 10.07 -37.00 -30.90
CA ALA A 147 11.18 -37.80 -31.40
C ALA A 147 10.64 -39.01 -32.16
N THR A 148 10.86 -39.04 -33.48
CA THR A 148 10.72 -40.25 -34.29
C THR A 148 12.07 -40.96 -34.36
N GLU A 149 12.28 -41.88 -33.43
CA GLU A 149 13.14 -43.05 -33.61
C GLU A 149 12.17 -44.16 -34.08
N VAL A 150 12.37 -44.91 -35.18
CA VAL A 150 13.36 -45.96 -35.48
C VAL A 150 13.24 -46.18 -37.02
N GLY A 151 14.28 -46.23 -37.86
CA GLY A 151 15.30 -47.27 -37.94
C GLY A 151 14.81 -48.46 -38.79
N GLU A 152 15.16 -48.52 -40.08
CA GLU A 152 15.27 -49.79 -40.80
C GLU A 152 16.35 -49.73 -41.89
N ILE A 153 17.26 -50.71 -41.80
CA ILE A 153 18.40 -51.01 -42.64
C ILE A 153 18.03 -52.16 -43.60
N SER A 154 18.41 -52.08 -44.89
CA SER A 154 18.82 -53.22 -45.75
C SER A 154 19.21 -52.67 -47.14
N ALA A 155 20.50 -52.64 -47.51
CA ALA A 155 21.18 -53.60 -48.42
C ALA A 155 20.61 -53.67 -49.85
N ALA A 156 21.34 -53.87 -50.94
CA ALA A 156 22.74 -53.84 -51.33
C ALA A 156 22.73 -53.93 -52.88
N GLU A 157 23.84 -53.58 -53.49
CA GLU A 157 24.12 -53.67 -54.93
C GLU A 157 24.09 -55.14 -55.44
N GLY A 158 23.73 -55.34 -56.72
CA GLY A 158 23.80 -56.63 -57.41
C GLY A 158 22.79 -56.78 -58.54
#